data_AF-A0A7J9GP92-F1
#
_entry.id   AF-A0A7J9GP92-F1
#
_cell.length_a   1.000
_cell.length_b   1.000
_cell.length_c   1.000
_cell.angle_alpha   90.00
_cell.angle_beta   90.00
_cell.angle_gamma   90.00
#
_symmetry.space_group_name_H-M   'P 1'
#
loop_
_entity.id
_entity.type
_entity.pdbx_description
1 polymer ?
#
loop_
_entity_poly.entity_id
_entity_poly.type
_entity_poly.pdbx_seq_one_letter_code
_entity_poly.pdbx_strand_id
1 'polypeptide(L)'
;MEQGKATMEDLDLRCEELIKEEFGESCNFDVDDAVEKLEKLKIVSRDSIGRFYCVGLKRANEIIGVTTEELVLKARQGSISA
;
A
#
# COMPACT_ATOMS: atom_id res chain seq x y z
N MET A 1 -10.06 4.67 -12.10
CA MET A 1 -9.94 3.26 -11.67
C MET A 1 -11.32 2.62 -11.64
N GLU A 2 -11.66 1.83 -12.65
CA GLU A 2 -12.82 0.96 -12.59
C GLU A 2 -12.38 -0.39 -11.99
N GLN A 3 -12.70 -0.62 -10.71
CA GLN A 3 -12.73 -1.94 -10.08
C GLN A 3 -11.43 -2.75 -10.06
N GLY A 4 -10.43 -2.26 -9.31
CA GLY A 4 -9.35 -3.11 -8.79
C GLY A 4 -8.43 -3.72 -9.85
N LYS A 5 -8.34 -3.10 -11.04
CA LYS A 5 -7.40 -3.46 -12.10
C LYS A 5 -6.69 -2.20 -12.58
N ALA A 6 -5.39 -2.12 -12.30
CA ALA A 6 -4.52 -1.04 -12.76
C ALA A 6 -3.39 -1.62 -13.62
N THR A 7 -2.93 -0.85 -14.61
CA THR A 7 -1.69 -1.15 -15.33
C THR A 7 -0.48 -0.69 -14.53
N MET A 8 0.72 -1.05 -14.98
CA MET A 8 1.97 -0.62 -14.32
C MET A 8 2.16 0.90 -14.40
N GLU A 9 1.91 1.50 -15.57
CA GLU A 9 1.96 2.97 -15.76
C GLU A 9 0.92 3.69 -14.90
N ASP A 10 -0.29 3.14 -14.78
CA ASP A 10 -1.30 3.73 -13.89
C ASP A 10 -0.84 3.71 -12.42
N LEU A 11 -0.14 2.65 -11.99
CA LEU A 11 0.39 2.57 -10.63
C LEU A 11 1.53 3.56 -10.41
N ASP A 12 2.42 3.69 -11.38
CA ASP A 12 3.58 4.61 -11.35
C ASP A 12 3.16 6.07 -11.19
N LEU A 13 2.32 6.56 -12.11
CA LEU A 13 1.78 7.91 -12.04
C LEU A 13 1.05 8.18 -10.72
N ARG A 14 0.25 7.22 -10.25
CA ARG A 14 -0.53 7.38 -9.01
C ARG A 14 0.35 7.35 -7.77
N CYS A 15 1.41 6.55 -7.76
CA CYS A 15 2.39 6.53 -6.68
C CYS A 15 3.13 7.86 -6.59
N GLU A 16 3.61 8.39 -7.71
CA GLU A 16 4.29 9.68 -7.73
C GLU A 16 3.37 10.84 -7.32
N GLU A 17 2.13 10.87 -7.81
CA GLU A 17 1.12 11.85 -7.40
C GLU A 17 0.91 11.82 -5.88
N LEU A 18 0.65 10.63 -5.31
CA LEU A 18 0.41 10.48 -3.87
C LEU A 18 1.63 10.85 -3.04
N ILE A 19 2.84 10.46 -3.46
CA ILE A 19 4.06 10.80 -2.73
C ILE A 19 4.26 12.33 -2.74
N LYS A 20 4.00 12.98 -3.87
CA LYS A 20 4.10 14.43 -3.99
C LYS A 20 3.03 15.15 -3.17
N GLU A 21 1.80 14.64 -3.12
CA GLU A 21 0.71 15.23 -2.34
C GLU A 21 0.93 15.07 -0.83
N GLU A 22 1.33 13.87 -0.37
CA GLU A 22 1.47 13.56 1.06
C GLU A 22 2.80 14.03 1.64
N PHE A 23 3.90 13.93 0.88
CA PHE A 23 5.24 14.21 1.37
C PHE A 23 5.89 15.44 0.72
N GLY A 24 5.29 16.00 -0.33
CA GLY A 24 5.84 17.19 -1.03
C GLY A 24 7.07 16.89 -1.89
N GLU A 25 7.43 15.62 -2.08
CA GLU A 25 8.62 15.19 -2.79
C GLU A 25 8.28 14.51 -4.11
N SER A 26 9.08 14.79 -5.15
CA SER A 26 9.09 13.99 -6.37
C SER A 26 10.14 12.89 -6.23
N CYS A 27 9.71 11.63 -6.24
CA CYS A 27 10.59 10.49 -6.13
C CYS A 27 10.42 9.62 -7.38
N ASN A 28 11.54 9.18 -7.98
CA ASN A 28 11.52 8.14 -9.01
C ASN A 28 11.32 6.80 -8.30
N PHE A 29 10.07 6.51 -7.97
CA PHE A 29 9.70 5.37 -7.16
C PHE A 29 9.74 4.09 -8.01
N ASP A 30 10.57 3.12 -7.63
CA ASP A 30 10.63 1.83 -8.34
C ASP A 30 9.36 1.00 -8.05
N VAL A 31 8.31 1.24 -8.85
CA VAL A 31 7.03 0.51 -8.75
C VAL A 31 7.22 -1.00 -8.88
N ASP A 32 8.12 -1.46 -9.74
CA ASP A 32 8.40 -2.90 -9.90
C ASP A 32 8.85 -3.56 -8.59
N ASP A 33 9.78 -2.94 -7.86
CA ASP A 33 10.30 -3.47 -6.60
C ASP A 33 9.22 -3.45 -5.51
N ALA A 34 8.41 -2.38 -5.46
CA ALA A 34 7.29 -2.27 -4.53
C ALA A 34 6.21 -3.33 -4.80
N VAL A 35 5.84 -3.52 -6.06
CA VAL A 35 4.86 -4.53 -6.48
C VAL A 35 5.38 -5.92 -6.17
N GLU A 36 6.65 -6.22 -6.45
CA GLU A 36 7.26 -7.52 -6.14
C GLU A 36 7.19 -7.83 -4.63
N LYS A 37 7.51 -6.84 -3.78
CA LYS A 37 7.40 -6.99 -2.32
C LYS A 37 5.95 -7.25 -1.89
N LEU A 38 4.98 -6.55 -2.48
CA LEU A 38 3.56 -6.73 -2.19
C LEU A 38 3.01 -8.08 -2.69
N GLU A 39 3.54 -8.62 -3.80
CA GLU A 39 3.21 -9.96 -4.30
C GLU A 39 3.77 -11.06 -3.36
N LYS A 40 4.98 -10.88 -2.83
CA LYS A 40 5.57 -11.79 -1.82
C LYS A 40 4.74 -11.83 -0.54
N LEU A 41 4.19 -10.69 -0.12
CA LEU A 41 3.29 -10.60 1.03
C LEU A 41 1.88 -11.12 0.73
N LYS A 42 1.55 -11.49 -0.52
CA LYS A 42 0.18 -11.91 -0.94
C LYS A 42 -0.87 -10.80 -0.81
N ILE A 43 -0.46 -9.55 -0.87
CA ILE A 43 -1.35 -8.38 -0.82
C ILE A 43 -1.80 -7.99 -2.23
N VAL A 44 -0.88 -8.07 -3.19
CA VAL A 44 -1.11 -7.82 -4.62
C VAL A 44 -0.96 -9.13 -5.39
N SER A 45 -1.68 -9.26 -6.50
CA SER A 45 -1.56 -10.38 -7.42
C SER A 45 -1.82 -9.91 -8.85
N ARG A 46 -1.24 -10.62 -9.82
CA ARG A 46 -1.35 -10.32 -11.25
C ARG A 46 -2.25 -11.34 -11.96
N ASP A 47 -3.13 -10.87 -12.85
CA ASP A 47 -3.91 -11.75 -13.72
C ASP A 47 -3.06 -12.25 -14.92
N SER A 48 -3.58 -13.24 -15.67
CA SER A 48 -2.89 -13.81 -16.84
C SER A 48 -2.71 -12.84 -18.01
N ILE A 49 -3.27 -11.63 -17.92
CA ILE A 49 -3.21 -10.56 -18.92
C ILE A 49 -2.34 -9.39 -18.38
N GLY A 50 -1.71 -9.55 -17.21
CA GLY A 50 -0.78 -8.58 -16.64
C GLY A 50 -1.41 -7.48 -15.79
N ARG A 51 -2.70 -7.55 -15.45
CA ARG A 51 -3.37 -6.55 -14.60
C ARG A 51 -3.20 -6.85 -13.12
N PHE A 52 -2.92 -5.83 -12.34
CA PHE A 52 -2.77 -5.95 -10.89
C PHE A 52 -4.11 -5.83 -10.18
N TYR A 53 -4.36 -6.72 -9.23
CA TYR A 53 -5.45 -6.62 -8.27
C TYR A 53 -4.93 -6.79 -6.84
N CYS A 54 -5.59 -6.13 -5.90
CA CYS A 54 -5.24 -6.16 -4.48
C CYS A 54 -6.32 -6.86 -3.67
N VAL A 55 -5.90 -7.49 -2.57
CA VAL A 55 -6.84 -7.95 -1.55
C VAL A 55 -7.49 -6.74 -0.87
N GLY A 56 -8.71 -6.89 -0.37
CA GLY A 56 -9.39 -5.79 0.33
C GLY A 56 -8.58 -5.30 1.54
N LEU A 57 -8.65 -3.99 1.83
CA LEU A 57 -7.87 -3.32 2.88
C LEU A 57 -7.88 -4.05 4.22
N LYS A 58 -9.05 -4.55 4.67
CA LYS A 58 -9.15 -5.34 5.90
C LYS A 58 -8.23 -6.55 5.90
N ARG A 59 -8.21 -7.31 4.80
CA ARG A 59 -7.37 -8.50 4.63
C ARG A 59 -5.90 -8.15 4.44
N ALA A 60 -5.61 -7.05 3.74
CA ALA A 60 -4.26 -6.53 3.62
C ALA A 60 -3.68 -6.20 5.01
N ASN A 61 -4.45 -5.54 5.88
CA ASN A 61 -4.05 -5.22 7.24
C ASN A 61 -3.85 -6.47 8.11
N GLU A 62 -4.68 -7.51 7.92
CA GLU A 62 -4.49 -8.80 8.59
C GLU A 62 -3.19 -9.51 8.14
N ILE A 63 -2.82 -9.38 6.86
CA ILE A 63 -1.61 -9.96 6.27
C ILE A 63 -0.34 -9.22 6.73
N ILE A 64 -0.36 -7.89 6.71
CA ILE A 64 0.77 -7.05 7.17
C ILE A 64 0.94 -7.21 8.69
N GLY A 65 -0.18 -7.36 9.41
CA GLY A 65 -0.22 -7.36 10.86
C GLY A 65 -0.23 -5.96 11.45
N VAL A 66 -0.23 -5.88 12.78
CA VAL A 66 -0.16 -4.59 13.48
C VAL A 66 1.24 -4.01 13.35
N THR A 67 1.36 -2.77 12.88
CA THR A 67 2.66 -2.08 12.84
C THR A 67 3.05 -1.62 14.25
N THR A 68 4.36 -1.51 14.49
CA THR A 68 4.88 -0.99 15.76
C THR A 68 4.37 0.44 16.01
N GLU A 69 4.30 1.27 14.97
CA GLU A 69 3.72 2.60 15.04
C GLU A 69 2.24 2.58 15.47
N GLU A 70 1.43 1.66 14.94
CA GLU A 70 0.03 1.50 15.36
C GLU A 70 -0.07 1.08 16.84
N LEU A 71 0.80 0.17 17.31
CA LEU A 71 0.88 -0.22 18.71
C LEU A 71 1.27 0.96 19.62
N VAL A 72 2.27 1.74 19.22
CA VAL A 72 2.74 2.91 19.96
C VAL A 72 1.67 4.00 20.01
N LEU A 73 0.94 4.24 18.92
CA LEU A 73 -0.18 5.18 18.89
C LEU A 73 -1.32 4.72 19.79
N LYS A 74 -1.70 3.43 19.75
CA LYS A 74 -2.70 2.84 20.65
C LYS A 74 -2.28 2.94 22.12
N ALA A 75 -1.01 2.68 22.43
CA ALA A 75 -0.47 2.80 23.78
C ALA A 75 -0.50 4.26 24.28
N ARG A 76 -0.13 5.22 23.43
CA ARG A 76 -0.19 6.66 23.76
C ARG A 76 -1.63 7.16 23.95
N GLN A 77 -2.59 6.67 23.17
CA GLN A 77 -4.00 7.03 23.32
C GLN A 77 -4.65 6.39 24.55
N GLY A 78 -4.23 5.17 24.94
CA GLY A 78 -4.64 4.52 26.18
C GLY A 78 -4.11 5.20 27.45
N SER A 79 -3.18 6.15 27.33
CA SER A 79 -2.62 6.92 28.46
C SER A 79 -3.42 8.18 28.80
N ILE A 80 -4.50 8.50 28.06
CA ILE A 80 -5.34 9.70 28.25
C ILE A 80 -6.64 9.36 29.01
N SER A 81 -6.74 8.17 29.60
CA SER A 81 -7.88 7.80 30.45
C SER A 81 -7.44 6.94 31.64
N ALA A 82 -6.80 7.59 32.61
CA ALA A 82 -6.81 7.24 34.03
C ALA A 82 -6.30 8.44 34.84
#